data_AF-A0A7S6MIP2-F1
#
_entry.id   AF-A0A7S6MIP2-F1
#
_cell.length_a   1.000
_cell.length_b   1.000
_cell.length_c   1.000
_cell.angle_alpha   90.00
_cell.angle_beta   90.00
_cell.angle_gamma   90.00
#
_symmetry.space_group_name_H-M   'P 1'
#
loop_
_entity.id
_entity.type
_entity.pdbx_description
1 polymer ?
#
loop_
_entity_poly.entity_id
_entity_poly.type
_entity_poly.pdbx_seq_one_letter_code
_entity_poly.pdbx_strand_id
1 'polypeptide(L)'
;MDPRAADPPEWQEAIAKREQGDDDDENDDETELFGVFPENWQAVMVFVRLRRCWRVDRFAGVYDGLDRPAIESTLKMLGIKKKDRPEILAKLEIMEDAALPILNRKA
;
A
#
# COMPACT_ATOMS: atom_id res chain seq x y z
N MET A 1 14.74 -33.77 39.37
CA MET A 1 13.96 -33.13 38.29
C MET A 1 12.50 -33.47 38.47
N ASP A 2 11.62 -32.47 38.55
CA ASP A 2 10.17 -32.69 38.54
C ASP A 2 9.77 -33.19 37.13
N PRO A 3 9.14 -34.37 36.98
CA PRO A 3 8.71 -34.87 35.68
C PRO A 3 7.65 -33.98 34.99
N ARG A 4 7.04 -33.03 35.71
CA ARG A 4 6.15 -32.01 35.14
C ARG A 4 6.88 -30.80 34.55
N ALA A 5 8.19 -30.70 34.76
CA ALA A 5 9.03 -29.67 34.17
C ALA A 5 9.59 -30.08 32.79
N ALA A 6 9.31 -31.31 32.34
CA ALA A 6 9.59 -31.73 30.98
C ALA A 6 8.46 -31.24 30.07
N ASP A 7 8.84 -30.53 29.01
CA ASP A 7 7.88 -30.13 27.97
C ASP A 7 7.17 -31.38 27.44
N PRO A 8 5.82 -31.39 27.37
CA PRO A 8 5.10 -32.52 26.83
C PRO A 8 5.58 -32.83 25.40
N PRO A 9 5.59 -34.10 24.97
CA PRO A 9 6.19 -34.51 23.69
C PRO A 9 5.57 -33.78 22.48
N GLU A 10 4.27 -33.48 22.56
CA GLU A 10 3.53 -32.65 21.59
C GLU A 10 4.08 -31.21 21.46
N TRP A 11 4.68 -30.64 22.52
CA TRP A 11 5.31 -29.32 22.50
C TRP A 11 6.68 -29.40 21.83
N GLN A 12 7.43 -30.48 22.07
CA GLN A 12 8.71 -30.73 21.43
C GLN A 12 8.54 -30.91 19.92
N GLU A 13 7.50 -31.64 19.50
CA GLU A 13 7.12 -31.79 18.10
C GLU A 13 6.70 -30.46 17.46
N ALA A 14 5.94 -29.63 18.18
CA ALA A 14 5.54 -28.30 17.71
C ALA A 14 6.71 -27.30 17.62
N ILE A 15 7.72 -27.42 18.48
CA ILE A 15 8.96 -26.63 18.43
C ILE A 15 9.80 -27.08 17.25
N ALA A 16 10.03 -28.40 17.09
CA ALA A 16 10.79 -28.95 15.97
C ALA A 16 10.16 -28.59 14.61
N LYS A 17 8.82 -28.59 14.51
CA LYS A 17 8.09 -28.18 13.30
C LYS A 17 8.21 -26.68 12.98
N ARG A 18 8.47 -25.83 13.98
CA ARG A 18 8.75 -24.39 13.79
C ARG A 18 10.22 -24.12 13.48
N GLU A 19 11.13 -24.95 14.00
CA GLU A 19 12.58 -24.84 13.78
C GLU A 19 13.03 -25.44 12.44
N GLN A 20 12.34 -26.47 11.94
CA GLN A 20 12.28 -26.80 10.52
C GLN A 20 11.50 -25.67 9.85
N GLY A 21 12.20 -24.59 9.50
CA GLY A 21 11.67 -23.42 8.79
C GLY A 21 11.17 -23.80 7.40
N ASP A 22 10.06 -24.54 7.37
CA ASP A 22 9.24 -24.86 6.21
C ASP A 22 8.17 -23.77 6.05
N ASP A 23 8.58 -22.51 6.24
CA ASP A 23 7.90 -21.36 5.65
C ASP A 23 8.31 -21.33 4.17
N ASP A 24 7.90 -22.36 3.43
CA ASP A 24 7.79 -22.41 1.98
C ASP A 24 6.60 -21.54 1.55
N ASP A 25 6.55 -20.30 2.07
CA ASP A 25 5.72 -19.24 1.54
C ASP A 25 6.53 -18.61 0.39
N GLU A 26 6.73 -19.40 -0.68
CA GLU A 26 7.04 -18.88 -2.02
C GLU A 26 5.82 -18.07 -2.52
N ASN A 27 5.41 -17.05 -1.79
CA ASN A 27 4.83 -15.89 -2.42
C ASN A 27 5.98 -15.16 -3.10
N ASP A 28 6.25 -15.58 -4.32
CA ASP A 28 6.93 -14.83 -5.38
C ASP A 28 6.09 -13.59 -5.78
N ASP A 29 5.57 -12.86 -4.80
CA ASP A 29 5.36 -11.42 -4.93
C ASP A 29 6.75 -10.77 -4.73
N GLU A 30 7.72 -11.16 -5.57
CA GLU A 30 8.89 -10.34 -5.83
C GLU A 30 8.33 -8.98 -6.25
N THR A 31 8.30 -8.05 -5.30
CA THR A 31 7.88 -6.66 -5.51
C THR A 31 8.49 -6.17 -6.81
N GLU A 32 7.68 -6.11 -7.87
CA GLU A 32 8.12 -5.70 -9.19
C GLU A 32 8.66 -4.27 -9.06
N LEU A 33 9.98 -4.13 -8.91
CA LEU A 33 10.62 -2.86 -8.69
C LEU A 33 10.55 -2.08 -10.00
N PHE A 34 9.77 -1.01 -10.03
CA PHE A 34 9.70 -0.12 -11.18
C PHE A 34 10.51 1.15 -10.95
N GLY A 35 11.22 1.59 -11.99
CA GLY A 35 11.92 2.87 -11.99
C GLY A 35 10.95 4.03 -12.11
N VAL A 36 11.19 5.09 -11.33
CA VAL A 36 10.45 6.36 -11.46
C VAL A 36 11.40 7.43 -11.98
N PHE A 37 11.00 8.10 -13.07
CA PHE A 37 11.76 9.24 -13.60
C PHE A 37 11.88 10.35 -12.53
N PRO A 38 13.05 11.01 -12.40
CA PRO A 38 13.28 12.01 -11.34
C PRO A 38 12.22 13.12 -11.29
N GLU A 39 11.70 13.54 -12.44
CA GLU A 39 10.70 14.61 -12.56
C GLU A 39 9.31 14.20 -12.05
N ASN A 40 9.07 12.89 -11.91
CA ASN A 40 7.82 12.32 -11.44
C ASN A 40 7.87 11.87 -9.98
N TRP A 41 9.06 11.80 -9.39
CA TRP A 41 9.27 11.29 -8.03
C TRP A 41 8.38 12.00 -7.01
N GLN A 42 8.32 13.33 -7.07
CA GLN A 42 7.50 14.11 -6.15
C GLN A 42 6.00 13.81 -6.30
N ALA A 43 5.50 13.63 -7.54
CA ALA A 43 4.10 13.30 -7.78
C ALA A 43 3.77 11.89 -7.27
N VAL A 44 4.63 10.90 -7.54
CA VAL A 44 4.47 9.53 -7.04
C VAL A 44 4.44 9.52 -5.51
N MET A 45 5.33 10.25 -4.86
CA MET A 45 5.32 10.35 -3.40
C MET A 45 4.00 10.92 -2.89
N VAL A 46 3.51 12.04 -3.47
CA VAL A 46 2.20 12.60 -3.08
C VAL A 46 1.08 11.57 -3.28
N PHE A 47 1.05 10.88 -4.42
CA PHE A 47 0.05 9.85 -4.73
C PHE A 47 0.03 8.74 -3.67
N VAL A 48 1.20 8.21 -3.29
CA VAL A 48 1.32 7.16 -2.25
C VAL A 48 0.82 7.64 -0.88
N ARG A 49 0.96 8.94 -0.57
CA ARG A 49 0.43 9.51 0.69
C ARG A 49 -1.09 9.62 0.68
N LEU A 50 -1.70 9.75 -0.50
CA LEU A 50 -3.15 9.85 -0.70
C LEU A 50 -3.86 8.48 -0.75
N ARG A 51 -3.15 7.36 -0.54
CA ARG A 51 -3.73 6.00 -0.62
C ARG A 51 -4.97 5.77 0.27
N ARG A 52 -5.15 6.55 1.34
CA ARG A 52 -6.30 6.45 2.26
C ARG A 52 -7.40 7.49 1.99
N CYS A 53 -7.21 8.33 0.98
CA CYS A 53 -8.05 9.48 0.69
C CYS A 53 -8.94 9.25 -0.55
N TRP A 54 -9.19 7.99 -0.90
CA TRP A 54 -10.09 7.63 -1.98
C TRP A 54 -11.54 7.72 -1.52
N ARG A 55 -12.37 8.36 -2.35
CA ARG A 55 -13.82 8.38 -2.20
C ARG A 55 -14.39 7.10 -2.79
N VAL A 56 -15.29 6.49 -2.04
CA VAL A 56 -16.01 5.27 -2.42
C VAL A 56 -17.49 5.58 -2.42
N ASP A 57 -18.17 5.28 -3.53
CA ASP A 57 -19.63 5.27 -3.56
C ASP A 57 -20.13 4.13 -2.67
N ARG A 58 -20.80 4.47 -1.57
CA ARG A 58 -21.24 3.48 -0.57
C ARG A 58 -22.34 2.55 -1.08
N PHE A 59 -23.08 2.94 -2.11
CA PHE A 59 -24.17 2.13 -2.67
C PHE A 59 -23.67 1.21 -3.77
N ALA A 60 -22.75 1.69 -4.61
CA ALA A 60 -22.17 0.90 -5.69
C ALA A 60 -20.95 0.09 -5.25
N GLY A 61 -20.27 0.48 -4.16
CA GLY A 61 -19.01 -0.11 -3.71
C GLY A 61 -17.84 0.20 -4.66
N VAL A 62 -17.95 1.28 -5.44
CA VAL A 62 -17.01 1.66 -6.50
C VAL A 62 -16.18 2.86 -6.05
N TYR A 63 -14.89 2.84 -6.33
CA TYR A 63 -13.99 3.98 -6.16
C TYR A 63 -14.33 5.06 -7.20
N ASP A 64 -14.63 6.28 -6.74
CA ASP A 64 -14.98 7.43 -7.58
C ASP A 64 -13.76 8.33 -7.88
N GLY A 65 -12.76 8.30 -7.00
CA GLY A 65 -11.53 9.07 -7.16
C GLY A 65 -10.94 9.55 -5.84
N LEU A 66 -9.80 10.24 -5.91
CA LEU A 66 -9.17 10.93 -4.81
C LEU A 66 -9.99 12.15 -4.35
N ASP A 67 -10.02 12.36 -3.04
CA ASP A 67 -10.63 13.54 -2.44
C ASP A 67 -9.80 14.81 -2.73
N ARG A 68 -10.40 15.78 -3.41
CA ARG A 68 -9.70 17.01 -3.84
C ARG A 68 -9.21 17.87 -2.67
N PRO A 69 -10.01 18.10 -1.60
CA PRO A 69 -9.52 18.71 -0.38
C PRO A 69 -8.34 17.97 0.26
N ALA A 70 -8.36 16.63 0.28
CA ALA A 70 -7.24 15.85 0.79
C ALA A 70 -5.94 16.04 -0.03
N ILE A 71 -6.04 16.17 -1.36
CA ILE A 71 -4.90 16.54 -2.21
C ILE A 71 -4.34 17.89 -1.78
N GLU A 72 -5.19 18.92 -1.69
CA GLU A 72 -4.74 20.27 -1.32
C GLU A 72 -4.09 20.30 0.06
N SER A 73 -4.69 19.62 1.04
CA SER A 73 -4.16 19.48 2.40
C SER A 73 -2.79 18.79 2.41
N THR A 74 -2.66 17.68 1.67
CA THR A 74 -1.41 16.93 1.56
C THR A 74 -0.30 17.78 0.92
N LEU A 75 -0.60 18.51 -0.16
CA LEU A 75 0.36 19.42 -0.79
C LEU A 75 0.81 20.54 0.15
N LYS A 76 -0.09 21.06 1.00
CA LYS A 76 0.26 22.06 2.03
C LYS A 76 1.16 21.44 3.11
N MET A 77 0.81 20.26 3.63
CA MET A 77 1.57 19.55 4.68
C MET A 77 2.99 19.17 4.22
N LEU A 78 3.16 18.81 2.95
CA LEU A 78 4.46 18.48 2.36
C LEU A 78 5.28 19.72 1.98
N GLY A 79 4.78 20.93 2.21
CA GLY A 79 5.49 22.17 1.90
C GLY A 79 5.62 22.47 0.40
N ILE A 80 4.75 21.91 -0.44
CA ILE A 80 4.80 22.13 -1.89
C ILE A 80 4.44 23.58 -2.21
N LYS A 81 5.33 24.25 -2.95
CA LYS A 81 5.15 25.66 -3.35
C LYS A 81 3.89 25.80 -4.19
N LYS A 82 3.13 26.88 -3.95
CA LYS A 82 1.85 27.13 -4.65
C LYS A 82 1.97 27.07 -6.18
N LYS A 83 3.08 27.54 -6.74
CA LYS A 83 3.35 27.52 -8.18
C LYS A 83 3.53 26.11 -8.77
N ASP A 84 3.95 25.14 -7.97
CA ASP A 84 4.25 23.77 -8.43
C ASP A 84 3.03 22.84 -8.24
N ARG A 85 2.00 23.28 -7.49
CA ARG A 85 0.79 22.50 -7.19
C ARG A 85 -0.05 22.16 -8.44
N PRO A 86 -0.26 23.07 -9.40
CA PRO A 86 -1.04 22.74 -10.60
C PRO A 86 -0.41 21.60 -11.41
N GLU A 87 0.91 21.61 -11.55
CA GLU A 87 1.63 20.54 -12.26
C GLU A 87 1.50 19.21 -11.54
N ILE A 88 1.64 19.20 -10.21
CA ILE A 88 1.50 17.98 -9.41
C ILE A 88 0.06 17.48 -9.46
N LEU A 89 -0.93 18.36 -9.40
CA LEU A 89 -2.34 17.97 -9.53
C LEU A 89 -2.59 17.27 -10.88
N ALA A 90 -2.10 17.84 -11.98
CA ALA A 90 -2.24 17.21 -13.31
C ALA A 90 -1.59 15.82 -13.36
N LYS A 91 -0.41 15.64 -12.74
CA LYS A 91 0.24 14.32 -12.63
C LYS A 91 -0.58 13.34 -11.78
N LEU A 92 -1.22 13.82 -10.70
CA LEU A 92 -2.07 12.98 -9.85
C LEU A 92 -3.35 12.54 -10.56
N GLU A 93 -3.96 13.40 -11.38
CA GLU A 93 -5.14 13.07 -12.19
C GLU A 93 -4.82 11.94 -13.18
N ILE A 94 -3.65 11.97 -13.83
CA ILE A 94 -3.19 10.88 -14.71
C ILE A 94 -3.05 9.55 -13.93
N MET A 95 -2.47 9.59 -12.73
CA MET A 95 -2.32 8.39 -11.89
C MET A 95 -3.67 7.88 -11.36
N GLU A 96 -4.59 8.78 -11.05
CA GLU A 96 -5.96 8.46 -10.63
C GLU A 96 -6.74 7.77 -11.76
N ASP A 97 -6.70 8.31 -12.97
CA ASP A 97 -7.33 7.71 -14.17
C ASP A 97 -6.78 6.31 -14.46
N ALA A 98 -5.48 6.10 -14.26
CA ALA A 98 -4.85 4.79 -14.43
C ALA A 98 -5.21 3.80 -13.29
N ALA A 99 -5.37 4.29 -12.07
CA ALA A 99 -5.68 3.46 -10.91
C ALA A 99 -7.16 3.05 -10.84
N LEU A 100 -8.09 3.92 -11.25
CA LEU A 100 -9.54 3.67 -11.17
C LEU A 100 -9.99 2.34 -11.80
N PRO A 101 -9.58 1.97 -13.03
CA PRO A 101 -9.93 0.68 -13.63
C PRO A 101 -9.40 -0.53 -12.84
N ILE A 102 -8.22 -0.39 -12.22
CA ILE A 102 -7.59 -1.44 -11.42
C ILE A 102 -8.35 -1.62 -10.11
N LEU A 103 -8.64 -0.51 -9.40
CA LEU A 103 -9.36 -0.51 -8.13
C LEU A 103 -10.81 -0.99 -8.25
N ASN A 104 -11.44 -0.73 -9.40
CA ASN A 104 -12.82 -1.12 -9.66
C ASN A 104 -12.95 -2.42 -10.46
N ARG A 105 -11.85 -3.11 -10.74
CA ARG A 105 -11.87 -4.42 -11.38
C ARG A 105 -12.56 -5.40 -10.44
N LYS A 106 -13.69 -5.96 -10.88
CA LYS A 106 -14.35 -7.06 -10.16
C LYS A 106 -13.43 -8.27 -10.20
N ALA A 107 -13.19 -8.86 -9.02
CA ALA A 107 -12.50 -10.14 -8.88
C ALA A 107 -13.25 -11.25 -9.63
#